data_AF-A0A1Y6BCV6-F1
#
_entry.id   AF-A0A1Y6BCV6-F1
#
_cell.length_a   1.000
_cell.length_b   1.000
_cell.length_c   1.000
_cell.angle_alpha   90.00
_cell.angle_beta   90.00
_cell.angle_gamma   90.00
#
_symmetry.space_group_name_H-M   'P 1'
#
loop_
_entity.id
_entity.type
_entity.pdbx_description
1 polymer ?
#
loop_
_entity_poly.entity_id
_entity_poly.type
_entity_poly.pdbx_seq_one_letter_code
_entity_poly.pdbx_strand_id
1 'polypeptide(L)'
;MSTVRKWDFDVAVVTTAAPPWLTGPAYLMLHQAAGLAELGLRVAFVVPWVGERGQSWLWGEPTFATRRAHADWLAGEVARVGGRVLPEVFHYRGHASRLLRSIVPLEDVFRAAPPARVLILCEPEHLAWHPLTRRRAEVEAETVCGIVMTNYAYYVGQTGLPGARWLGRQVTRFHRRLVRRHTDFAVPVSPAVAEVTLGHPSRAAQVTGVFAGYAEVPPVLPGRGGACFLGRLVWEKGLETVIEVARRTGRTIDILGDGPDGAAIRARAREVSAPLRFLGATTAPWERLGDYRVFLNPSLSEVLCTATAEALVAGRHVVLSDCPANEPFRRYPNTHFFATAEEAADALERAMAEPPLPPEAARRDFDWRTACRTMAGLWESKSGK
;
A
#
# COMPACT_ATOMS: atom_id res chain seq x y z
N MET A 1 32.11 29.23 13.53
CA MET A 1 31.03 29.89 12.76
C MET A 1 29.90 28.89 12.59
N SER A 2 28.83 29.03 13.38
CA SER A 2 27.64 28.19 13.28
C SER A 2 27.02 28.43 11.90
N THR A 3 27.01 27.40 11.06
CA THR A 3 26.24 27.40 9.82
C THR A 3 24.76 27.45 10.23
N VAL A 4 24.10 28.58 10.00
CA VAL A 4 22.65 28.69 10.13
C VAL A 4 22.05 27.66 9.19
N ARG A 5 21.45 26.59 9.74
CA ARG A 5 20.83 25.55 8.92
C ARG A 5 19.61 26.17 8.25
N LYS A 6 19.57 26.13 6.91
CA LYS A 6 18.42 26.60 6.11
C LYS A 6 17.14 25.79 6.40
N TRP A 7 17.28 24.53 6.80
CA TRP A 7 16.18 23.59 6.99
C TRP A 7 16.21 22.94 8.38
N ASP A 8 15.05 22.91 9.04
CA ASP A 8 14.85 22.22 10.31
C ASP A 8 14.93 20.70 10.12
N PHE A 9 14.40 20.20 9.00
CA PHE A 9 14.40 18.79 8.62
C PHE A 9 15.12 18.53 7.29
N ASP A 10 15.72 17.34 7.18
CA ASP A 10 16.29 16.87 5.91
C ASP A 10 15.18 16.37 4.98
N VAL A 11 14.12 15.77 5.54
CA VAL A 11 12.97 15.25 4.78
C VAL A 11 11.67 15.46 5.56
N ALA A 12 10.61 15.87 4.89
CA ALA A 12 9.23 15.79 5.38
C ALA A 12 8.44 14.75 4.57
N VAL A 13 7.93 13.71 5.24
CA VAL A 13 7.05 12.69 4.66
C VAL A 13 5.61 13.09 4.96
N VAL A 14 4.85 13.47 3.93
CA VAL A 14 3.46 13.92 4.03
C VAL A 14 2.55 12.84 3.45
N THR A 15 1.58 12.37 4.25
CA THR A 15 0.73 11.23 3.88
C THR A 15 -0.76 11.56 3.95
N THR A 16 -1.57 10.92 3.10
CA THR A 16 -3.04 11.03 3.10
C THR A 16 -3.73 10.21 4.19
N ALA A 17 -3.02 9.24 4.77
CA ALA A 17 -3.52 8.37 5.82
C ALA A 17 -2.39 7.97 6.78
N ALA A 18 -2.74 7.64 8.01
CA ALA A 18 -1.84 7.09 9.01
C ALA A 18 -2.59 6.03 9.85
N PRO A 19 -1.88 5.07 10.46
CA PRO A 19 -2.46 4.19 11.46
C PRO A 19 -3.14 5.02 12.55
N PRO A 20 -4.27 4.57 13.15
CA PRO A 20 -4.82 3.21 13.11
C PRO A 20 -5.61 2.86 11.84
N TRP A 21 -5.78 3.78 10.88
CA TRP A 21 -6.44 3.43 9.62
C TRP A 21 -5.48 2.63 8.72
N LEU A 22 -5.61 1.31 8.76
CA LEU A 22 -4.69 0.36 8.13
C LEU A 22 -4.86 0.28 6.60
N THR A 23 -4.35 1.28 5.89
CA THR A 23 -4.31 1.33 4.42
C THR A 23 -2.87 1.24 3.89
N GLY A 24 -2.71 0.97 2.59
CA GLY A 24 -1.40 1.00 1.93
C GLY A 24 -0.62 2.30 2.18
N PRO A 25 -1.20 3.49 1.92
CA PRO A 25 -0.58 4.78 2.24
C PRO A 25 -0.15 4.90 3.71
N ALA A 26 -1.01 4.47 4.65
CA ALA A 26 -0.75 4.60 6.07
C ALA A 26 0.49 3.81 6.53
N TYR A 27 0.55 2.51 6.23
CA TYR A 27 1.69 1.68 6.62
C TYR A 27 2.95 2.07 5.86
N LEU A 28 2.85 2.25 4.54
CA LEU A 28 3.99 2.54 3.69
C LEU A 28 4.69 3.83 4.14
N MET A 29 3.94 4.88 4.44
CA MET A 29 4.51 6.17 4.85
C MET A 29 5.03 6.16 6.28
N LEU A 30 4.40 5.45 7.21
CA LEU A 30 4.95 5.29 8.56
C LEU A 30 6.32 4.61 8.50
N HIS A 31 6.43 3.52 7.74
CA HIS A 31 7.69 2.79 7.59
C HIS A 31 8.73 3.57 6.79
N GLN A 32 8.35 4.30 5.74
CA GLN A 32 9.30 5.18 5.05
C GLN A 32 9.83 6.27 5.98
N ALA A 33 8.96 6.92 6.76
CA ALA A 33 9.38 7.98 7.68
C ALA A 33 10.33 7.43 8.77
N ALA A 34 9.96 6.31 9.40
CA ALA A 34 10.80 5.64 10.39
C ALA A 34 12.13 5.14 9.80
N GLY A 35 12.09 4.48 8.63
CA GLY A 35 13.29 3.95 7.98
C GLY A 35 14.25 5.03 7.49
N LEU A 36 13.74 6.17 7.00
CA LEU A 36 14.58 7.33 6.67
C LEU A 36 15.23 7.93 7.93
N ALA A 37 14.52 7.97 9.05
CA ALA A 37 15.09 8.39 10.34
C ALA A 37 16.19 7.41 10.82
N GLU A 38 16.01 6.10 10.62
CA GLU A 38 17.03 5.09 10.91
C GLU A 38 18.26 5.15 9.97
N LEU A 39 18.17 5.85 8.85
CA LEU A 39 19.32 6.19 8.00
C LEU A 39 20.07 7.44 8.50
N GLY A 40 19.64 8.03 9.62
CA GLY A 40 20.27 9.20 10.24
C GLY A 40 19.76 10.55 9.74
N LEU A 41 18.68 10.57 8.94
CA LEU A 41 18.05 11.80 8.47
C LEU A 41 17.17 12.41 9.55
N ARG A 42 17.14 13.75 9.65
CA ARG A 42 16.11 14.45 10.42
C ARG A 42 14.81 14.43 9.62
N VAL A 43 13.87 13.61 10.06
CA VAL A 43 12.60 13.40 9.36
C VAL A 43 11.46 14.06 10.13
N ALA A 44 10.57 14.73 9.42
CA ALA A 44 9.24 15.11 9.88
C ALA A 44 8.20 14.17 9.25
N PHE A 45 7.30 13.60 10.05
CA PHE A 45 6.21 12.78 9.56
C PHE A 45 4.88 13.52 9.72
N VAL A 46 4.31 13.95 8.60
CA VAL A 46 3.13 14.83 8.56
C VAL A 46 1.89 14.01 8.19
N VAL A 47 0.98 13.85 9.15
CA VAL A 47 -0.19 12.95 9.04
C VAL A 47 -1.52 13.73 9.17
N PRO A 48 -2.64 13.20 8.65
CA PRO A 48 -3.93 13.86 8.86
C PRO A 48 -4.40 13.78 10.32
N TRP A 49 -4.99 14.86 10.81
CA TRP A 49 -5.78 14.90 12.03
C TRP A 49 -7.27 15.03 11.70
N VAL A 50 -8.05 14.02 12.07
CA VAL A 50 -9.50 14.00 11.92
C VAL A 50 -10.18 14.12 13.28
N GLY A 51 -11.34 14.77 13.31
CA GLY A 51 -12.14 14.91 14.54
C GLY A 51 -12.74 13.59 15.01
N GLU A 52 -13.19 13.54 16.26
CA GLU A 52 -13.68 12.34 16.96
C GLU A 52 -14.62 11.45 16.13
N ARG A 53 -15.69 12.00 15.55
CA ARG A 53 -16.62 11.22 14.69
C ARG A 53 -15.92 10.56 13.48
N GLY A 54 -14.90 11.21 12.94
CA GLY A 54 -14.08 10.67 11.87
C GLY A 54 -13.17 9.55 12.35
N GLN A 55 -12.58 9.71 13.54
CA GLN A 55 -11.77 8.68 14.19
C GLN A 55 -12.59 7.42 14.45
N SER A 56 -13.76 7.53 15.10
CA SER A 56 -14.61 6.38 15.38
C SER A 56 -15.04 5.64 14.11
N TRP A 57 -15.23 6.35 12.99
CA TRP A 57 -15.58 5.72 11.72
C TRP A 57 -14.39 5.05 11.02
N LEU A 58 -13.22 5.69 11.00
CA LEU A 58 -12.04 5.20 10.29
C LEU A 58 -11.25 4.17 11.08
N TRP A 59 -11.09 4.42 12.38
CA TRP A 59 -10.19 3.69 13.29
C TRP A 59 -10.96 2.70 14.16
N GLY A 60 -12.21 3.02 14.51
CA GLY A 60 -12.92 2.28 15.56
C GLY A 60 -12.23 2.55 16.88
N GLU A 61 -11.40 1.61 17.33
CA GLU A 61 -10.49 1.79 18.46
C GLU A 61 -9.05 1.45 18.02
N PRO A 62 -8.03 2.20 18.49
CA PRO A 62 -8.11 3.31 19.43
C PRO A 62 -8.57 4.64 18.81
N THR A 63 -9.14 5.53 19.63
CA THR A 63 -9.33 6.97 19.33
C THR A 63 -8.44 7.86 20.20
N PHE A 64 -8.18 9.09 19.75
CA PHE A 64 -7.28 10.04 20.39
C PHE A 64 -7.92 11.41 20.59
N ALA A 65 -7.95 11.87 21.84
CA ALA A 65 -8.38 13.22 22.20
C ALA A 65 -7.37 14.31 21.77
N THR A 66 -6.08 13.96 21.66
CA THR A 66 -5.01 14.91 21.34
C THR A 66 -4.06 14.36 20.28
N ARG A 67 -3.47 15.28 19.50
CA ARG A 67 -2.43 14.98 18.49
C ARG A 67 -1.20 14.31 19.11
N ARG A 68 -0.85 14.70 20.33
CA ARG A 68 0.26 14.11 21.10
C ARG A 68 -0.02 12.64 21.44
N ALA A 69 -1.21 12.31 21.94
CA ALA A 69 -1.58 10.92 22.23
C ALA A 69 -1.53 10.03 20.99
N HIS A 70 -1.93 10.55 19.83
CA HIS A 70 -1.78 9.86 18.55
C HIS A 70 -0.30 9.64 18.17
N ALA A 71 0.56 10.65 18.32
CA ALA A 71 1.99 10.52 18.06
C ALA A 71 2.67 9.51 18.99
N ASP A 72 2.34 9.54 20.29
CA ASP A 72 2.84 8.58 21.28
C ASP A 72 2.40 7.15 20.94
N TRP A 73 1.16 6.97 20.46
CA TRP A 73 0.67 5.66 20.01
C TRP A 73 1.38 5.17 18.74
N LEU A 74 1.65 6.05 17.76
CA LEU A 74 2.43 5.70 16.57
C LEU A 74 3.84 5.22 16.93
N ALA A 75 4.44 5.72 18.01
CA ALA A 75 5.75 5.27 18.48
C ALA A 75 5.69 3.81 18.95
N GLY A 76 4.61 3.45 19.65
CA GLY A 76 4.31 2.06 20.01
C GLY A 76 4.13 1.16 18.79
N GLU A 77 3.43 1.65 17.75
CA GLU A 77 3.27 0.88 16.51
C GLU A 77 4.59 0.65 15.77
N VAL A 78 5.46 1.66 15.68
CA VAL A 78 6.80 1.50 15.10
C VAL A 78 7.61 0.46 15.87
N ALA A 79 7.58 0.50 17.20
CA ALA A 79 8.26 -0.49 18.04
C ALA A 79 7.69 -1.90 17.84
N ARG A 80 6.36 -2.04 17.75
CA ARG A 80 5.67 -3.33 17.55
C ARG A 80 6.10 -4.04 16.27
N VAL A 81 6.39 -3.28 15.21
CA VAL A 81 6.80 -3.83 13.91
C VAL A 81 8.33 -3.88 13.73
N GLY A 82 9.09 -3.69 14.80
CA GLY A 82 10.55 -3.82 14.83
C GLY A 82 11.34 -2.57 14.43
N GLY A 83 10.65 -1.44 14.20
CA GLY A 83 11.30 -0.15 13.98
C GLY A 83 11.82 0.45 15.30
N ARG A 84 12.91 1.23 15.21
CA ARG A 84 13.59 1.76 16.40
C ARG A 84 13.37 3.25 16.62
N VAL A 85 12.98 3.98 15.58
CA VAL A 85 12.90 5.43 15.60
C VAL A 85 11.58 5.87 14.96
N LEU A 86 10.71 6.48 15.77
CA LEU A 86 9.63 7.31 15.24
C LEU A 86 10.17 8.75 15.07
N PRO A 87 10.11 9.33 13.86
CA PRO A 87 10.45 10.73 13.65
C PRO A 87 9.44 11.69 14.29
N GLU A 88 9.75 12.98 14.30
CA GLU A 88 8.84 13.99 14.84
C GLU A 88 7.55 14.04 14.03
N VAL A 89 6.41 13.91 14.72
CA VAL A 89 5.09 13.83 14.08
C VAL A 89 4.41 15.19 14.08
N PHE A 90 3.96 15.60 12.90
CA PHE A 90 3.17 16.80 12.66
C PHE A 90 1.79 16.40 12.13
N HIS A 91 0.82 17.29 12.30
CA HIS A 91 -0.53 17.04 11.81
C HIS A 91 -1.07 18.17 10.97
N TYR A 92 -1.68 17.83 9.83
CA TYR A 92 -2.54 18.74 9.07
C TYR A 92 -4.02 18.42 9.32
N ARG A 93 -4.90 19.39 9.13
CA ARG A 93 -6.35 19.23 9.32
C ARG A 93 -6.96 18.41 8.19
N GLY A 94 -7.66 17.33 8.54
CA GLY A 94 -8.37 16.47 7.60
C GLY A 94 -9.85 16.26 7.96
N HIS A 95 -10.65 15.92 6.97
CA HIS A 95 -12.05 15.50 7.12
C HIS A 95 -12.25 14.07 6.62
N ALA A 96 -12.75 13.20 7.49
CA ALA A 96 -13.09 11.84 7.13
C ALA A 96 -14.42 11.83 6.33
N SER A 97 -14.33 11.66 5.01
CA SER A 97 -15.48 11.66 4.10
C SER A 97 -15.99 10.24 3.86
N ARG A 98 -17.20 9.96 4.34
CA ARG A 98 -17.88 8.67 4.07
C ARG A 98 -18.21 8.47 2.60
N LEU A 99 -18.56 9.56 1.90
CA LEU A 99 -18.91 9.54 0.48
C LEU A 99 -17.71 9.14 -0.38
N LEU A 100 -16.55 9.77 -0.12
CA LEU A 100 -15.32 9.50 -0.87
C LEU A 100 -14.54 8.30 -0.32
N ARG A 101 -14.94 7.78 0.85
CA ARG A 101 -14.23 6.75 1.61
C ARG A 101 -12.75 7.12 1.83
N SER A 102 -12.49 8.40 2.10
CA SER A 102 -11.14 8.98 2.17
C SER A 102 -11.04 10.10 3.21
N ILE A 103 -9.81 10.56 3.50
CA ILE A 103 -9.55 11.73 4.33
C ILE A 103 -9.22 12.92 3.43
N VAL A 104 -10.11 13.91 3.37
CA VAL A 104 -9.94 15.12 2.56
C VAL A 104 -9.13 16.17 3.33
N PRO A 105 -8.02 16.71 2.79
CA PRO A 105 -7.30 17.83 3.40
C PRO A 105 -8.18 19.08 3.52
N LEU A 106 -8.17 19.72 4.68
CA LEU A 106 -8.90 20.96 4.99
C LEU A 106 -8.01 22.21 4.99
N GLU A 107 -6.73 22.05 4.68
CA GLU A 107 -5.76 23.13 4.59
C GLU A 107 -4.65 22.78 3.60
N ASP A 108 -3.78 23.74 3.29
CA ASP A 108 -2.61 23.53 2.45
C ASP A 108 -1.56 22.68 3.18
N VAL A 109 -1.36 21.45 2.72
CA VAL A 109 -0.42 20.49 3.35
C VAL A 109 1.03 20.95 3.29
N PHE A 110 1.40 21.77 2.29
CA PHE A 110 2.74 22.35 2.19
C PHE A 110 3.01 23.39 3.28
N ARG A 111 1.96 24.06 3.77
CA ARG A 111 2.05 25.01 4.88
C ARG A 111 1.99 24.32 6.24
N ALA A 112 1.29 23.19 6.32
CA ALA A 112 1.20 22.40 7.55
C ALA A 112 2.51 21.61 7.83
N ALA A 113 3.27 21.26 6.79
CA ALA A 113 4.58 20.64 6.93
C ALA A 113 5.62 21.65 7.46
N PRO A 114 6.54 21.25 8.36
CA PRO A 114 7.65 22.10 8.79
C PRO A 114 8.67 22.31 7.66
N PRO A 115 9.53 23.34 7.74
CA PRO A 115 10.57 23.59 6.75
C PRO A 115 11.49 22.37 6.59
N ALA A 116 11.53 21.81 5.38
CA ALA A 116 12.31 20.63 5.06
C ALA A 116 13.00 20.77 3.70
N ARG A 117 14.22 20.21 3.60
CA ARG A 117 14.98 20.21 2.34
C ARG A 117 14.25 19.46 1.23
N VAL A 118 13.64 18.33 1.57
CA VAL A 118 12.91 17.45 0.65
C VAL A 118 11.51 17.16 1.19
N LEU A 119 10.50 17.19 0.31
CA LEU A 119 9.13 16.77 0.61
C LEU A 119 8.80 15.49 -0.16
N ILE A 120 8.37 14.46 0.55
CA ILE A 120 7.83 13.22 0.00
C ILE A 120 6.32 13.24 0.20
N LEU A 121 5.56 13.28 -0.88
CA LEU A 121 4.10 13.32 -0.85
C LEU A 121 3.52 11.97 -1.23
N CYS A 122 2.81 11.31 -0.32
CA CYS A 122 2.00 10.14 -0.65
C CYS A 122 0.70 10.60 -1.30
N GLU A 123 0.41 10.12 -2.50
CA GLU A 123 -0.78 10.51 -3.27
C GLU A 123 -0.88 12.05 -3.42
N PRO A 124 0.11 12.70 -4.07
CA PRO A 124 0.12 14.17 -4.23
C PRO A 124 -1.17 14.71 -4.86
N GLU A 125 -1.81 13.93 -5.75
CA GLU A 125 -3.11 14.26 -6.33
C GLU A 125 -4.23 14.39 -5.29
N HIS A 126 -4.20 13.62 -4.21
CA HIS A 126 -5.19 13.62 -3.15
C HIS A 126 -4.86 14.68 -2.09
N LEU A 127 -3.58 14.80 -1.72
CA LEU A 127 -3.10 15.88 -0.84
C LEU A 127 -3.41 17.28 -1.40
N ALA A 128 -3.50 17.40 -2.73
CA ALA A 128 -3.80 18.64 -3.42
C ALA A 128 -5.28 18.90 -3.74
N TRP A 129 -6.22 18.15 -3.17
CA TRP A 129 -7.66 18.43 -3.33
C TRP A 129 -8.11 19.74 -2.68
N HIS A 130 -7.34 20.27 -1.73
CA HIS A 130 -7.65 21.56 -1.13
C HIS A 130 -7.42 22.69 -2.16
N PRO A 131 -8.41 23.57 -2.44
CA PRO A 131 -8.33 24.56 -3.53
C PRO A 131 -7.15 25.54 -3.44
N LEU A 132 -6.66 25.81 -2.23
CA LEU A 132 -5.56 26.74 -1.97
C LEU A 132 -4.20 26.04 -1.78
N THR A 133 -4.09 24.78 -2.18
CA THR A 133 -2.82 24.04 -2.11
C THR A 133 -1.75 24.75 -2.97
N ARG A 134 -0.59 25.03 -2.37
CA ARG A 134 0.52 25.72 -3.05
C ARG A 134 1.00 24.95 -4.26
N ARG A 135 1.36 25.69 -5.32
CA ARG A 135 2.03 25.10 -6.48
C ARG A 135 3.46 24.74 -6.12
N ARG A 136 4.07 23.81 -6.86
CA ARG A 136 5.48 23.46 -6.71
C ARG A 136 6.41 24.69 -6.68
N ALA A 137 6.14 25.70 -7.51
CA ALA A 137 6.95 26.93 -7.59
C ALA A 137 6.87 27.83 -6.34
N GLU A 138 5.85 27.66 -5.50
CA GLU A 138 5.61 28.43 -4.27
C GLU A 138 6.15 27.71 -3.03
N VAL A 139 6.64 26.48 -3.19
CA VAL A 139 7.14 25.63 -2.10
C VAL A 139 8.65 25.80 -1.97
N GLU A 140 9.08 26.29 -0.81
CA GLU A 140 10.50 26.38 -0.47
C GLU A 140 11.01 24.99 -0.05
N ALA A 141 11.43 24.21 -1.04
CA ALA A 141 12.13 22.94 -0.87
C ALA A 141 13.01 22.67 -2.10
N GLU A 142 14.15 22.00 -1.89
CA GLU A 142 15.04 21.61 -2.99
C GLU A 142 14.38 20.59 -3.90
N THR A 143 13.60 19.66 -3.32
CA THR A 143 12.88 18.64 -4.07
C THR A 143 11.52 18.33 -3.45
N VAL A 144 10.51 18.20 -4.30
CA VAL A 144 9.20 17.64 -3.95
C VAL A 144 8.94 16.41 -4.83
N CYS A 145 8.90 15.22 -4.25
CA CYS A 145 8.56 14.00 -4.97
C CYS A 145 7.18 13.48 -4.57
N GLY A 146 6.47 12.88 -5.53
CA GLY A 146 5.13 12.35 -5.33
C GLY A 146 5.07 10.84 -5.52
N ILE A 147 4.74 10.08 -4.49
CA ILE A 147 4.50 8.64 -4.59
C ILE A 147 3.05 8.42 -4.99
N VAL A 148 2.83 7.83 -6.16
CA VAL A 148 1.48 7.59 -6.71
C VAL A 148 1.16 6.12 -6.53
N MET A 149 0.08 5.83 -5.80
CA MET A 149 -0.25 4.45 -5.41
C MET A 149 -1.74 4.11 -5.37
N THR A 150 -2.62 5.01 -5.82
CA THR A 150 -4.07 4.76 -5.83
C THR A 150 -4.66 4.97 -7.22
N ASN A 151 -5.35 3.95 -7.72
CA ASN A 151 -6.01 3.99 -9.01
C ASN A 151 -7.46 4.48 -8.89
N TYR A 152 -7.62 5.79 -8.69
CA TYR A 152 -8.94 6.42 -8.56
C TYR A 152 -9.87 6.17 -9.75
N ALA A 153 -9.33 6.11 -10.97
CA ALA A 153 -10.14 5.87 -12.16
C ALA A 153 -10.72 4.46 -12.20
N TYR A 154 -9.97 3.47 -11.71
CA TYR A 154 -10.49 2.12 -11.52
C TYR A 154 -11.65 2.11 -10.53
N TYR A 155 -11.48 2.70 -9.33
CA TYR A 155 -12.55 2.77 -8.33
C TYR A 155 -13.81 3.46 -8.86
N VAL A 156 -13.66 4.59 -9.54
CA VAL A 156 -14.80 5.30 -10.16
C VAL A 156 -15.45 4.42 -11.23
N GLY A 157 -14.65 3.73 -12.04
CA GLY A 157 -15.13 2.82 -13.08
C GLY A 157 -15.96 1.65 -12.56
N GLN A 158 -15.71 1.20 -11.33
CA GLN A 158 -16.43 0.08 -10.69
C GLN A 158 -17.74 0.48 -10.02
N THR A 159 -18.09 1.77 -9.96
CA THR A 159 -19.32 2.22 -9.28
C THR A 159 -20.61 1.81 -9.98
N GLY A 160 -20.53 1.27 -11.21
CA GLY A 160 -21.70 0.86 -12.01
C GLY A 160 -22.57 2.02 -12.50
N LEU A 161 -22.19 3.27 -12.22
CA LEU A 161 -22.93 4.46 -12.64
C LEU A 161 -22.87 4.65 -14.18
N PRO A 162 -23.96 5.09 -14.83
CA PRO A 162 -23.93 5.48 -16.23
C PRO A 162 -22.83 6.53 -16.48
N GLY A 163 -21.90 6.24 -17.39
CA GLY A 163 -20.77 7.13 -17.71
C GLY A 163 -19.56 7.02 -16.76
N ALA A 164 -19.54 6.08 -15.81
CA ALA A 164 -18.43 5.87 -14.85
C ALA A 164 -17.04 5.81 -15.52
N ARG A 165 -16.90 5.12 -16.66
CA ARG A 165 -15.64 5.06 -17.41
C ARG A 165 -15.19 6.42 -17.97
N TRP A 166 -16.13 7.24 -18.43
CA TRP A 166 -15.82 8.60 -18.88
C TRP A 166 -15.42 9.48 -17.69
N LEU A 167 -16.15 9.38 -16.57
CA LEU A 167 -15.82 10.10 -15.34
C LEU A 167 -14.43 9.70 -14.82
N GLY A 168 -14.11 8.40 -14.81
CA GLY A 168 -12.78 7.89 -14.45
C GLY A 168 -11.68 8.52 -15.28
N ARG A 169 -11.86 8.66 -16.60
CA ARG A 169 -10.89 9.37 -17.47
C ARG A 169 -10.75 10.85 -17.11
N GLN A 170 -11.83 11.52 -16.73
CA GLN A 170 -11.74 12.92 -16.28
C GLN A 170 -11.01 13.04 -14.95
N VAL A 171 -11.27 12.12 -14.01
CA VAL A 171 -10.55 12.03 -12.73
C VAL A 171 -9.06 11.81 -12.98
N THR A 172 -8.67 10.90 -13.89
CA THR A 172 -7.26 10.71 -14.26
C THR A 172 -6.63 11.99 -14.80
N ARG A 173 -7.32 12.73 -15.69
CA ARG A 173 -6.79 14.00 -16.23
C ARG A 173 -6.63 15.06 -15.15
N PHE A 174 -7.59 15.15 -14.24
CA PHE A 174 -7.54 16.07 -13.10
C PHE A 174 -6.39 15.72 -12.15
N HIS A 175 -6.27 14.46 -11.74
CA HIS A 175 -5.18 14.00 -10.87
C HIS A 175 -3.82 14.17 -11.54
N ARG A 176 -3.68 13.85 -12.83
CA ARG A 176 -2.45 14.13 -13.60
C ARG A 176 -2.05 15.60 -13.55
N ARG A 177 -3.02 16.50 -13.67
CA ARG A 177 -2.77 17.94 -13.55
C ARG A 177 -2.30 18.31 -12.15
N LEU A 178 -2.87 17.72 -11.10
CA LEU A 178 -2.47 17.96 -9.72
C LEU A 178 -1.04 17.47 -9.47
N VAL A 179 -0.71 16.22 -9.81
CA VAL A 179 0.66 15.69 -9.67
C VAL A 179 1.67 16.66 -10.33
N ARG A 180 1.46 16.98 -11.60
CA ARG A 180 2.33 17.90 -12.35
C ARG A 180 2.48 19.30 -11.74
N ARG A 181 1.43 19.82 -11.12
CA ARG A 181 1.40 21.17 -10.56
C ARG A 181 2.11 21.25 -9.20
N HIS A 182 2.21 20.12 -8.49
CA HIS A 182 2.62 20.09 -7.09
C HIS A 182 3.94 19.34 -6.85
N THR A 183 4.46 18.56 -7.81
CA THR A 183 5.71 17.79 -7.65
C THR A 183 6.77 18.13 -8.71
N ASP A 184 8.04 17.86 -8.39
CA ASP A 184 9.15 17.87 -9.35
C ASP A 184 9.16 16.60 -10.21
N PHE A 185 8.90 15.46 -9.59
CA PHE A 185 8.77 14.16 -10.24
C PHE A 185 7.84 13.25 -9.43
N ALA A 186 7.30 12.24 -10.09
CA ALA A 186 6.48 11.20 -9.49
C ALA A 186 7.22 9.86 -9.41
N VAL A 187 6.81 9.03 -8.46
CA VAL A 187 7.25 7.64 -8.24
C VAL A 187 5.99 6.77 -8.29
N PRO A 188 5.57 6.30 -9.47
CA PRO A 188 4.47 5.35 -9.56
C PRO A 188 4.91 4.00 -8.97
N VAL A 189 4.15 3.46 -8.01
CA VAL A 189 4.51 2.18 -7.37
C VAL A 189 4.24 0.97 -8.26
N SER A 190 3.46 1.13 -9.33
CA SER A 190 3.29 0.12 -10.37
C SER A 190 2.81 0.72 -11.70
N PRO A 191 2.86 -0.05 -12.81
CA PRO A 191 2.31 0.36 -14.09
C PRO A 191 0.81 0.72 -14.05
N ALA A 192 0.04 0.20 -13.10
CA ALA A 192 -1.40 0.46 -13.00
C ALA A 192 -1.77 1.93 -12.77
N VAL A 193 -0.83 2.76 -12.29
CA VAL A 193 -1.02 4.20 -12.07
C VAL A 193 -0.20 5.08 -13.01
N ALA A 194 0.47 4.49 -14.01
CA ALA A 194 1.31 5.24 -14.96
C ALA A 194 0.53 6.31 -15.74
N GLU A 195 -0.78 6.11 -15.95
CA GLU A 195 -1.61 7.09 -16.64
C GLU A 195 -1.73 8.42 -15.87
N VAL A 196 -1.69 8.37 -14.53
CA VAL A 196 -1.74 9.57 -13.66
C VAL A 196 -0.44 10.37 -13.77
N THR A 197 0.69 9.71 -14.05
CA THR A 197 2.00 10.38 -14.15
C THR A 197 2.42 10.70 -15.58
N LEU A 198 1.62 10.34 -16.59
CA LEU A 198 1.97 10.47 -18.00
C LEU A 198 2.45 11.88 -18.37
N GLY A 199 3.67 11.95 -18.92
CA GLY A 199 4.39 13.15 -19.36
C GLY A 199 4.83 14.10 -18.24
N HIS A 200 4.76 13.67 -16.98
CA HIS A 200 5.49 14.27 -15.86
C HIS A 200 6.78 13.46 -15.62
N PRO A 201 7.91 14.08 -15.22
CA PRO A 201 9.09 13.32 -14.84
C PRO A 201 8.72 12.21 -13.85
N SER A 202 9.01 10.97 -14.22
CA SER A 202 8.64 9.79 -13.44
C SER A 202 9.88 8.94 -13.21
N ARG A 203 10.04 8.44 -11.99
CA ARG A 203 11.15 7.57 -11.60
C ARG A 203 10.56 6.28 -11.04
N ALA A 204 10.62 5.22 -11.84
CA ALA A 204 10.23 3.90 -11.37
C ALA A 204 11.28 3.40 -10.37
N ALA A 205 10.84 3.07 -9.16
CA ALA A 205 11.71 2.61 -8.10
C ALA A 205 10.94 1.74 -7.11
N GLN A 206 11.63 0.73 -6.56
CA GLN A 206 11.10 -0.12 -5.51
C GLN A 206 11.16 0.63 -4.18
N VAL A 207 10.07 1.34 -3.85
CA VAL A 207 9.97 2.17 -2.65
C VAL A 207 8.99 1.62 -1.61
N THR A 208 8.48 0.40 -1.86
CA THR A 208 7.65 -0.35 -0.93
C THR A 208 8.48 -1.46 -0.29
N GLY A 209 8.28 -1.65 1.02
CA GLY A 209 8.91 -2.72 1.79
C GLY A 209 7.90 -3.63 2.47
N VAL A 210 8.40 -4.70 3.05
CA VAL A 210 7.66 -5.75 3.75
C VAL A 210 8.25 -5.91 5.15
N PHE A 211 7.40 -6.13 6.16
CA PHE A 211 7.87 -6.29 7.54
C PHE A 211 8.81 -7.50 7.69
N ALA A 212 9.82 -7.35 8.55
CA ALA A 212 10.94 -8.28 8.68
C ALA A 212 10.54 -9.71 9.01
N GLY A 213 9.54 -9.93 9.86
CA GLY A 213 9.15 -11.29 10.26
C GLY A 213 8.40 -12.07 9.18
N TYR A 214 8.02 -11.47 8.04
CA TYR A 214 7.69 -12.27 6.85
C TYR A 214 8.91 -13.02 6.33
N ALA A 215 10.12 -12.44 6.43
CA ALA A 215 11.35 -13.12 6.04
C ALA A 215 11.74 -14.24 7.03
N GLU A 216 11.24 -14.19 8.27
CA GLU A 216 11.49 -15.17 9.33
C GLU A 216 10.56 -16.37 9.28
N VAL A 217 9.52 -16.34 8.45
CA VAL A 217 8.58 -17.46 8.40
C VAL A 217 9.28 -18.72 7.86
N PRO A 218 9.08 -19.89 8.49
CA PRO A 218 9.77 -21.11 8.10
C PRO A 218 9.54 -21.47 6.62
N PRO A 219 10.54 -22.11 5.98
CA PRO A 219 10.37 -22.64 4.64
C PRO A 219 9.22 -23.64 4.55
N VAL A 220 8.53 -23.66 3.41
CA VAL A 220 7.48 -24.63 3.13
C VAL A 220 8.11 -26.03 3.02
N LEU A 221 7.72 -26.94 3.91
CA LEU A 221 8.20 -28.32 3.85
C LEU A 221 7.67 -29.04 2.59
N PRO A 222 8.46 -29.95 1.98
CA PRO A 222 8.01 -30.75 0.84
C PRO A 222 6.71 -31.49 1.14
N GLY A 223 5.76 -31.47 0.20
CA GLY A 223 4.44 -32.10 0.37
C GLY A 223 3.50 -31.47 1.43
N ARG A 224 3.90 -30.40 2.13
CA ARG A 224 3.06 -29.70 3.12
C ARG A 224 2.68 -28.28 2.68
N GLY A 225 1.67 -27.73 3.35
CA GLY A 225 1.20 -26.35 3.13
C GLY A 225 -0.06 -26.30 2.30
N GLY A 226 -1.03 -25.51 2.74
CA GLY A 226 -2.30 -25.27 2.05
C GLY A 226 -2.27 -24.09 1.08
N ALA A 227 -3.43 -23.74 0.54
CA ALA A 227 -3.66 -22.52 -0.20
C ALA A 227 -4.47 -21.54 0.65
N CYS A 228 -4.13 -20.25 0.58
CA CYS A 228 -4.88 -19.21 1.28
C CYS A 228 -5.16 -17.97 0.42
N PHE A 229 -6.21 -17.27 0.79
CA PHE A 229 -6.44 -15.87 0.47
C PHE A 229 -6.29 -15.06 1.77
N LEU A 230 -5.63 -13.90 1.69
CA LEU A 230 -5.45 -12.95 2.80
C LEU A 230 -5.85 -11.57 2.31
N GLY A 231 -6.87 -10.98 2.95
CA GLY A 231 -7.31 -9.64 2.61
C GLY A 231 -8.71 -9.29 3.11
N ARG A 232 -9.12 -8.05 2.86
CA ARG A 232 -10.47 -7.58 3.20
C ARG A 232 -11.51 -8.32 2.35
N LEU A 233 -12.57 -8.82 2.99
CA LEU A 233 -13.65 -9.56 2.30
C LEU A 233 -14.62 -8.59 1.62
N VAL A 234 -14.24 -8.18 0.41
CA VAL A 234 -15.05 -7.39 -0.53
C VAL A 234 -14.95 -7.98 -1.93
N TRP A 235 -16.02 -7.93 -2.71
CA TRP A 235 -16.06 -8.58 -4.04
C TRP A 235 -15.00 -8.05 -5.01
N GLU A 236 -14.61 -6.77 -4.90
CA GLU A 236 -13.57 -6.14 -5.73
C GLU A 236 -12.16 -6.75 -5.53
N LYS A 237 -11.98 -7.60 -4.51
CA LYS A 237 -10.77 -8.41 -4.31
C LYS A 237 -10.78 -9.74 -5.07
N GLY A 238 -11.82 -10.00 -5.88
CA GLY A 238 -11.91 -11.16 -6.77
C GLY A 238 -12.34 -12.45 -6.07
N LEU A 239 -13.16 -12.37 -5.02
CA LEU A 239 -13.58 -13.53 -4.23
C LEU A 239 -14.43 -14.53 -5.05
N GLU A 240 -15.15 -14.09 -6.09
CA GLU A 240 -15.76 -14.98 -7.08
C GLU A 240 -14.73 -15.95 -7.70
N THR A 241 -13.56 -15.44 -8.06
CA THR A 241 -12.49 -16.27 -8.62
C THR A 241 -11.95 -17.25 -7.57
N VAL A 242 -11.81 -16.83 -6.31
CA VAL A 242 -11.41 -17.74 -5.22
C VAL A 242 -12.42 -18.88 -5.06
N ILE A 243 -13.72 -18.56 -5.04
CA ILE A 243 -14.81 -19.54 -4.95
C ILE A 243 -14.76 -20.51 -6.13
N GLU A 244 -14.61 -20.00 -7.36
CA GLU A 244 -14.59 -20.83 -8.57
C GLU A 244 -13.35 -21.73 -8.63
N VAL A 245 -12.17 -21.22 -8.23
CA VAL A 245 -10.93 -22.00 -8.16
C VAL A 245 -11.07 -23.13 -7.13
N ALA A 246 -11.57 -22.84 -5.93
CA ALA A 246 -11.80 -23.87 -4.92
C ALA A 246 -12.80 -24.93 -5.40
N ARG A 247 -13.88 -24.51 -6.06
CA ARG A 247 -14.89 -25.42 -6.62
C ARG A 247 -14.31 -26.33 -7.71
N ARG A 248 -13.49 -25.79 -8.61
CA ARG A 248 -12.88 -26.55 -9.72
C ARG A 248 -11.83 -27.54 -9.26
N THR A 249 -10.96 -27.11 -8.35
CA THR A 249 -9.85 -27.93 -7.85
C THR A 249 -10.30 -28.93 -6.78
N GLY A 250 -11.43 -28.68 -6.12
CA GLY A 250 -11.85 -29.42 -4.93
C GLY A 250 -10.93 -29.17 -3.72
N ARG A 251 -9.97 -28.24 -3.82
CA ARG A 251 -9.02 -27.94 -2.73
C ARG A 251 -9.60 -26.96 -1.75
N THR A 252 -9.40 -27.25 -0.46
CA THR A 252 -9.73 -26.28 0.58
C THR A 252 -8.82 -25.04 0.46
N ILE A 253 -9.43 -23.87 0.32
CA ILE A 253 -8.73 -22.58 0.38
C ILE A 253 -9.14 -21.87 1.66
N ASP A 254 -8.14 -21.52 2.48
CA ASP A 254 -8.37 -20.80 3.72
C ASP A 254 -8.50 -19.30 3.45
N ILE A 255 -9.50 -18.67 4.06
CA ILE A 255 -9.83 -17.26 3.90
C ILE A 255 -9.45 -16.53 5.20
N LEU A 256 -8.38 -15.75 5.15
CA LEU A 256 -7.87 -14.93 6.23
C LEU A 256 -8.29 -13.47 6.01
N GLY A 257 -9.01 -12.91 6.98
CA GLY A 257 -9.52 -11.54 6.92
C GLY A 257 -11.03 -11.45 7.09
N ASP A 258 -11.49 -10.21 7.22
CA ASP A 258 -12.89 -9.85 7.40
C ASP A 258 -13.27 -8.69 6.47
N GLY A 259 -14.57 -8.48 6.30
CA GLY A 259 -15.07 -7.41 5.43
C GLY A 259 -16.60 -7.39 5.33
N PRO A 260 -17.16 -6.29 4.82
CA PRO A 260 -18.60 -6.08 4.78
C PRO A 260 -19.34 -7.14 3.95
N ASP A 261 -18.70 -7.72 2.93
CA ASP A 261 -19.32 -8.72 2.05
C ASP A 261 -19.12 -10.15 2.55
N GLY A 262 -18.45 -10.35 3.70
CA GLY A 262 -18.08 -11.68 4.20
C GLY A 262 -19.26 -12.63 4.38
N ALA A 263 -20.44 -12.12 4.78
CA ALA A 263 -21.66 -12.93 4.87
C ALA A 263 -22.16 -13.40 3.50
N ALA A 264 -22.15 -12.52 2.50
CA ALA A 264 -22.57 -12.83 1.13
C ALA A 264 -21.58 -13.80 0.46
N ILE A 265 -20.27 -13.60 0.65
CA ILE A 265 -19.20 -14.49 0.17
C ILE A 265 -19.38 -15.91 0.76
N ARG A 266 -19.65 -16.02 2.08
CA ARG A 266 -19.93 -17.29 2.74
C ARG A 266 -21.17 -17.99 2.18
N ALA A 267 -22.25 -17.24 1.96
CA ALA A 267 -23.48 -17.78 1.38
C ALA A 267 -23.24 -18.33 -0.03
N ARG A 268 -22.54 -17.55 -0.87
CA ARG A 268 -22.21 -17.94 -2.25
C ARG A 268 -21.33 -19.20 -2.30
N ALA A 269 -20.31 -19.28 -1.45
CA ALA A 269 -19.44 -20.46 -1.37
C ALA A 269 -20.22 -21.74 -1.02
N ARG A 270 -21.19 -21.65 -0.10
CA ARG A 270 -22.07 -22.77 0.28
C ARG A 270 -23.00 -23.18 -0.86
N GLU A 271 -23.57 -22.21 -1.57
CA GLU A 271 -24.50 -22.43 -2.69
C GLU A 271 -23.86 -23.27 -3.80
N VAL A 272 -22.58 -23.03 -4.11
CA VAL A 272 -21.85 -23.75 -5.15
C VAL A 272 -20.97 -24.89 -4.62
N SER A 273 -21.12 -25.25 -3.34
CA SER A 273 -20.31 -26.28 -2.67
C SER A 273 -18.80 -26.09 -2.81
N ALA A 274 -18.33 -24.83 -2.81
CA ALA A 274 -16.90 -24.53 -2.85
C ALA A 274 -16.25 -24.77 -1.47
N PRO A 275 -15.15 -25.54 -1.39
CA PRO A 275 -14.46 -25.83 -0.14
C PRO A 275 -13.65 -24.62 0.36
N LEU A 276 -14.32 -23.63 0.96
CA LEU A 276 -13.67 -22.49 1.61
C LEU A 276 -13.76 -22.58 3.13
N ARG A 277 -12.67 -22.29 3.84
CA ARG A 277 -12.64 -22.22 5.31
C ARG A 277 -12.29 -20.81 5.78
N PHE A 278 -13.24 -20.16 6.45
CA PHE A 278 -13.10 -18.79 6.92
C PHE A 278 -12.48 -18.76 8.32
N LEU A 279 -11.31 -18.14 8.44
CA LEU A 279 -10.51 -18.10 9.68
C LEU A 279 -10.58 -16.74 10.40
N GLY A 280 -11.19 -15.73 9.77
CA GLY A 280 -11.31 -14.37 10.32
C GLY A 280 -10.02 -13.56 10.19
N ALA A 281 -10.05 -12.32 10.68
CA ALA A 281 -8.90 -11.43 10.71
C ALA A 281 -7.79 -11.91 11.66
N THR A 282 -6.55 -11.57 11.34
CA THR A 282 -5.36 -11.83 12.17
C THR A 282 -4.51 -10.57 12.28
N THR A 283 -3.94 -10.33 13.46
CA THR A 283 -2.98 -9.25 13.71
C THR A 283 -1.53 -9.69 13.48
N ALA A 284 -1.29 -11.00 13.29
CA ALA A 284 0.00 -11.61 12.99
C ALA A 284 -0.10 -12.51 11.75
N PRO A 285 -0.35 -11.93 10.55
CA PRO A 285 -0.52 -12.69 9.31
C PRO A 285 0.69 -13.57 8.96
N TRP A 286 1.92 -13.15 9.29
CA TRP A 286 3.13 -13.92 9.02
C TRP A 286 3.17 -15.27 9.75
N GLU A 287 2.66 -15.35 10.98
CA GLU A 287 2.58 -16.61 11.74
C GLU A 287 1.65 -17.60 11.03
N ARG A 288 0.51 -17.12 10.53
CA ARG A 288 -0.43 -17.93 9.74
C ARG A 288 0.16 -18.37 8.42
N LEU A 289 0.97 -17.53 7.79
CA LEU A 289 1.53 -17.86 6.49
C LEU A 289 2.50 -19.05 6.51
N GLY A 290 2.97 -19.51 7.68
CA GLY A 290 3.76 -20.75 7.80
C GLY A 290 3.00 -22.01 7.44
N ASP A 291 1.66 -21.98 7.52
CA ASP A 291 0.79 -23.12 7.21
C ASP A 291 0.49 -23.26 5.71
N TYR A 292 0.94 -22.30 4.88
CA TYR A 292 0.55 -22.21 3.47
C TYR A 292 1.73 -22.30 2.52
N ARG A 293 1.50 -22.99 1.41
CA ARG A 293 2.40 -23.04 0.25
C ARG A 293 2.04 -21.98 -0.78
N VAL A 294 0.75 -21.74 -0.98
CA VAL A 294 0.25 -20.87 -2.05
C VAL A 294 -0.61 -19.75 -1.48
N PHE A 295 -0.34 -18.54 -1.93
CA PHE A 295 -1.17 -17.37 -1.71
C PHE A 295 -1.89 -17.01 -3.02
N LEU A 296 -3.22 -17.08 -3.02
CA LEU A 296 -4.05 -16.75 -4.17
C LEU A 296 -4.55 -15.31 -4.05
N ASN A 297 -4.17 -14.46 -5.01
CA ASN A 297 -4.64 -13.08 -5.11
C ASN A 297 -5.22 -12.80 -6.52
N PRO A 298 -6.55 -12.91 -6.68
CA PRO A 298 -7.22 -12.67 -7.95
C PRO A 298 -7.63 -11.21 -8.17
N SER A 299 -7.18 -10.28 -7.33
CA SER A 299 -7.67 -8.91 -7.40
C SER A 299 -7.13 -8.14 -8.61
N LEU A 300 -8.07 -7.55 -9.37
CA LEU A 300 -7.78 -6.62 -10.47
C LEU A 300 -7.75 -5.15 -10.04
N SER A 301 -8.08 -4.86 -8.78
CA SER A 301 -8.27 -3.50 -8.26
C SER A 301 -7.02 -2.93 -7.57
N GLU A 302 -6.01 -3.77 -7.37
CA GLU A 302 -4.76 -3.38 -6.71
C GLU A 302 -3.90 -2.46 -7.59
N VAL A 303 -2.99 -1.73 -6.95
CA VAL A 303 -1.91 -1.04 -7.65
C VAL A 303 -0.62 -1.84 -7.49
N LEU A 304 -0.19 -2.06 -6.26
CA LEU A 304 0.84 -3.03 -5.91
C LEU A 304 0.40 -3.68 -4.59
N CYS A 305 -0.05 -4.93 -4.65
CA CYS A 305 -0.60 -5.60 -3.47
C CYS A 305 0.51 -5.94 -2.47
N THR A 306 0.46 -5.37 -1.27
CA THR A 306 1.45 -5.65 -0.22
C THR A 306 1.39 -7.10 0.21
N ALA A 307 0.20 -7.69 0.35
CA ALA A 307 0.04 -9.10 0.71
C ALA A 307 0.73 -10.08 -0.28
N THR A 308 0.75 -9.73 -1.57
CA THR A 308 1.53 -10.49 -2.57
C THR A 308 3.03 -10.41 -2.30
N ALA A 309 3.56 -9.21 -2.03
CA ALA A 309 4.97 -9.03 -1.69
C ALA A 309 5.34 -9.76 -0.39
N GLU A 310 4.47 -9.69 0.62
CA GLU A 310 4.60 -10.39 1.90
C GLU A 310 4.69 -11.91 1.73
N ALA A 311 3.78 -12.49 0.93
CA ALA A 311 3.82 -13.91 0.60
C ALA A 311 5.10 -14.31 -0.15
N LEU A 312 5.57 -13.50 -1.11
CA LEU A 312 6.82 -13.75 -1.83
C LEU A 312 8.05 -13.68 -0.92
N VAL A 313 8.17 -12.65 -0.08
CA VAL A 313 9.27 -12.50 0.90
C VAL A 313 9.36 -13.70 1.83
N ALA A 314 8.20 -14.23 2.15
CA ALA A 314 8.09 -15.37 3.02
C ALA A 314 8.30 -16.72 2.28
N GLY A 315 8.45 -16.72 0.95
CA GLY A 315 8.80 -17.91 0.18
C GLY A 315 7.61 -18.79 -0.17
N ARG A 316 6.45 -18.17 -0.39
CA ARG A 316 5.24 -18.83 -0.87
C ARG A 316 5.19 -18.67 -2.39
N HIS A 317 4.49 -19.59 -3.05
CA HIS A 317 4.00 -19.30 -4.38
C HIS A 317 2.88 -18.26 -4.30
N VAL A 318 2.81 -17.41 -5.30
CA VAL A 318 1.69 -16.48 -5.47
C VAL A 318 1.01 -16.75 -6.81
N VAL A 319 -0.32 -16.82 -6.81
CA VAL A 319 -1.15 -17.00 -8.01
C VAL A 319 -1.93 -15.72 -8.22
N LEU A 320 -1.61 -15.01 -9.29
CA LEU A 320 -1.99 -13.61 -9.52
C LEU A 320 -2.78 -13.46 -10.82
N SER A 321 -3.78 -12.58 -10.82
CA SER A 321 -4.42 -12.16 -12.06
C SER A 321 -3.43 -11.43 -12.96
N ASP A 322 -3.48 -11.68 -14.27
CA ASP A 322 -2.68 -11.01 -15.29
C ASP A 322 -3.21 -9.59 -15.53
N CYS A 323 -2.62 -8.62 -14.83
CA CYS A 323 -2.96 -7.22 -14.94
C CYS A 323 -1.73 -6.32 -14.70
N PRO A 324 -1.75 -5.05 -15.14
CA PRO A 324 -0.62 -4.13 -14.99
C PRO A 324 -0.15 -3.93 -13.54
N ALA A 325 -1.03 -4.13 -12.55
CA ALA A 325 -0.71 -4.02 -11.14
C ALA A 325 0.25 -5.14 -10.66
N ASN A 326 0.14 -6.32 -11.27
CA ASN A 326 0.93 -7.49 -10.89
C ASN A 326 2.17 -7.71 -11.77
N GLU A 327 2.33 -6.94 -12.85
CA GLU A 327 3.50 -6.98 -13.74
C GLU A 327 4.84 -6.94 -12.98
N PRO A 328 5.04 -6.09 -11.94
CA PRO A 328 6.30 -6.07 -11.18
C PRO A 328 6.66 -7.41 -10.51
N PHE A 329 5.69 -8.30 -10.27
CA PHE A 329 5.94 -9.60 -9.63
C PHE A 329 6.44 -10.68 -10.62
N ARG A 330 6.38 -10.44 -11.94
CA ARG A 330 6.84 -11.39 -12.98
C ARG A 330 8.30 -11.78 -12.87
N ARG A 331 9.12 -10.93 -12.25
CA ARG A 331 10.55 -11.16 -12.06
C ARG A 331 10.88 -12.17 -10.94
N TYR A 332 9.90 -12.55 -10.11
CA TYR A 332 10.10 -13.52 -9.05
C TYR A 332 9.66 -14.91 -9.51
N PRO A 333 10.46 -15.96 -9.24
CA PRO A 333 10.23 -17.28 -9.82
C PRO A 333 9.00 -18.01 -9.24
N ASN A 334 8.57 -17.66 -8.04
CA ASN A 334 7.41 -18.27 -7.37
C ASN A 334 6.07 -17.58 -7.74
N THR A 335 6.04 -16.86 -8.86
CA THR A 335 4.88 -16.09 -9.29
C THR A 335 4.21 -16.75 -10.50
N HIS A 336 2.91 -17.04 -10.38
CA HIS A 336 2.09 -17.65 -11.42
C HIS A 336 0.99 -16.68 -11.84
N PHE A 337 0.75 -16.53 -13.15
CA PHE A 337 -0.24 -15.60 -13.69
C PHE A 337 -1.40 -16.34 -14.36
N PHE A 338 -2.58 -15.73 -14.31
CA PHE A 338 -3.78 -16.24 -14.99
C PHE A 338 -4.66 -15.10 -15.53
N ALA A 339 -5.36 -15.32 -16.63
CA ALA A 339 -6.40 -14.45 -17.16
C ALA A 339 -7.82 -14.99 -16.90
N THR A 340 -7.95 -16.30 -16.67
CA THR A 340 -9.25 -16.96 -16.45
C THR A 340 -9.26 -17.76 -15.14
N ALA A 341 -10.45 -18.10 -14.64
CA ALA A 341 -10.58 -18.93 -13.44
C ALA A 341 -10.08 -20.37 -13.65
N GLU A 342 -10.07 -20.85 -14.90
CA GLU A 342 -9.51 -22.15 -15.27
C GLU A 342 -7.98 -22.12 -15.18
N GLU A 343 -7.35 -21.12 -15.81
CA GLU A 343 -5.90 -20.90 -15.68
C GLU A 343 -5.48 -20.66 -14.23
N ALA A 344 -6.33 -20.01 -13.42
CA ALA A 344 -6.08 -19.82 -11.99
C ALA A 344 -6.09 -21.15 -11.23
N ALA A 345 -6.99 -22.08 -11.57
CA ALA A 345 -7.03 -23.42 -11.00
C ALA A 345 -5.79 -24.23 -11.39
N ASP A 346 -5.40 -24.20 -12.67
CA ASP A 346 -4.19 -24.87 -13.16
C ASP A 346 -2.92 -24.30 -12.50
N ALA A 347 -2.83 -22.97 -12.39
CA ALA A 347 -1.74 -22.29 -11.71
C ALA A 347 -1.67 -22.68 -10.22
N LEU A 348 -2.82 -22.76 -9.55
CA LEU A 348 -2.90 -23.22 -8.16
C LEU A 348 -2.40 -24.67 -8.04
N GLU A 349 -2.85 -25.59 -8.88
CA GLU A 349 -2.42 -26.99 -8.84
C GLU A 349 -0.91 -27.14 -9.07
N ARG A 350 -0.35 -26.42 -10.06
CA ARG A 350 1.11 -26.40 -10.30
C ARG A 350 1.87 -25.88 -9.08
N ALA A 351 1.45 -24.73 -8.55
CA ALA A 351 2.04 -24.13 -7.35
C ALA A 351 1.92 -25.03 -6.11
N MET A 352 0.87 -25.85 -6.03
CA MET A 352 0.70 -26.84 -4.97
C MET A 352 1.61 -28.06 -5.13
N ALA A 353 1.96 -28.45 -6.36
CA ALA A 353 2.82 -29.60 -6.65
C ALA A 353 4.32 -29.28 -6.56
N GLU A 354 4.71 -28.04 -6.88
CA GLU A 354 6.11 -27.62 -6.96
C GLU A 354 6.61 -27.03 -5.64
N PRO A 355 7.81 -27.41 -5.15
CA PRO A 355 8.43 -26.71 -4.02
C PRO A 355 8.76 -25.26 -4.43
N PRO A 356 8.48 -24.25 -3.58
CA PRO A 356 8.86 -22.88 -3.88
C PRO A 356 10.38 -22.74 -3.92
N LEU A 357 10.89 -21.96 -4.86
CA LEU A 357 12.29 -21.59 -4.88
C LEU A 357 12.61 -20.65 -3.71
N PRO A 358 13.87 -20.62 -3.25
CA PRO A 358 14.28 -19.71 -2.20
C PRO A 358 14.00 -18.23 -2.55
N PRO A 359 13.44 -17.42 -1.61
CA PRO A 359 12.95 -16.07 -1.91
C PRO A 359 13.99 -14.95 -1.73
N GLU A 360 15.29 -15.19 -1.99
CA GLU A 360 16.34 -14.20 -1.71
C GLU A 360 16.12 -12.90 -2.48
N ALA A 361 15.70 -12.99 -3.74
CA ALA A 361 15.41 -11.81 -4.56
C ALA A 361 14.27 -10.98 -3.97
N ALA A 362 13.17 -11.62 -3.54
CA ALA A 362 12.04 -10.93 -2.93
C ALA A 362 12.43 -10.33 -1.57
N ARG A 363 13.15 -11.08 -0.72
CA ARG A 363 13.63 -10.61 0.59
C ARG A 363 14.54 -9.39 0.46
N ARG A 364 15.44 -9.37 -0.51
CA ARG A 364 16.32 -8.23 -0.77
C ARG A 364 15.55 -7.03 -1.32
N ASP A 365 14.70 -7.24 -2.32
CA ASP A 365 14.07 -6.14 -3.05
C ASP A 365 12.94 -5.48 -2.24
N PHE A 366 12.24 -6.24 -1.37
CA PHE A 366 11.21 -5.73 -0.46
C PHE A 366 11.69 -5.46 0.97
N ASP A 367 13.01 -5.47 1.24
CA ASP A 367 13.54 -5.06 2.53
C ASP A 367 13.26 -3.56 2.79
N TRP A 368 12.70 -3.23 3.96
CA TRP A 368 12.32 -1.86 4.31
C TRP A 368 13.51 -0.89 4.27
N ARG A 369 14.67 -1.32 4.75
CA ARG A 369 15.87 -0.47 4.74
C ARG A 369 16.34 -0.20 3.32
N THR A 370 16.26 -1.19 2.45
CA THR A 370 16.55 -1.08 1.02
C THR A 370 15.57 -0.16 0.29
N ALA A 371 14.27 -0.27 0.57
CA ALA A 371 13.26 0.65 0.05
C ALA A 371 13.51 2.10 0.49
N CYS A 372 13.88 2.34 1.75
CA CYS A 372 14.20 3.68 2.26
C CYS A 372 15.49 4.26 1.65
N ARG A 373 16.54 3.44 1.49
CA ARG A 373 17.77 3.85 0.78
C ARG A 373 17.48 4.19 -0.68
N THR A 374 16.66 3.39 -1.34
CA THR A 374 16.23 3.62 -2.72
C THR A 374 15.50 4.95 -2.83
N MET A 375 14.56 5.20 -1.92
CA MET A 375 13.86 6.48 -1.82
C MET A 375 14.84 7.65 -1.63
N ALA A 376 15.78 7.53 -0.69
CA ALA A 376 16.80 8.55 -0.42
C ALA A 376 17.68 8.89 -1.64
N GLY A 377 18.11 7.86 -2.37
CA GLY A 377 18.91 8.03 -3.58
C GLY A 377 18.17 8.78 -4.71
N LEU A 378 16.83 8.82 -4.69
CA LEU A 378 16.09 9.53 -5.74
C LEU A 378 16.41 11.02 -5.73
N TRP A 379 16.31 11.73 -4.60
CA TRP A 379 16.54 13.19 -4.62
C TRP A 379 18.02 13.60 -4.60
N GLU A 380 18.92 12.72 -4.16
CA GLU A 380 20.37 13.00 -4.18
C GLU A 380 20.94 13.08 -5.60
N SER A 381 20.33 12.38 -6.56
CA SER A 381 20.72 12.42 -7.98
C SER A 381 20.60 13.81 -8.64
N LYS A 382 20.00 14.81 -7.98
CA LYS A 382 19.95 16.21 -8.44
C LYS A 382 21.17 17.04 -8.02
N SER A 383 21.96 16.62 -7.02
CA SER A 383 23.05 17.42 -6.45
C SER A 383 24.34 17.42 -7.27
N GLY A 384 24.34 16.84 -8.47
CA GLY A 384 25.47 16.82 -9.39
C GLY A 384 25.10 17.32 -10.78
N LYS A 385 24.92 18.64 -10.93
CA LYS A 385 25.10 19.38 -12.18
C LYS A 385 25.63 20.77 -11.89
#